data_AF-A0A9D0LNI1-F1
#
_entry.id   AF-A0A9D0LNI1-F1
#
_cell.length_a   1.000
_cell.length_b   1.000
_cell.length_c   1.000
_cell.angle_alpha   90.00
_cell.angle_beta   90.00
_cell.angle_gamma   90.00
#
_symmetry.space_group_name_H-M   'P 1'
#
loop_
_entity.id
_entity.type
_entity.pdbx_description
1 polymer ?
#
loop_
_entity_poly.entity_id
_entity_poly.type
_entity_poly.pdbx_seq_one_letter_code
_entity_poly.pdbx_strand_id
1 'polypeptide(L)'
;SQKELAAEVGCSSRRLSDYEYGERPIPLAELEVMAGRLGLPLEHFLDEEGSIGEWHRQQRIWQRFLELPPEIQEFVVRPANIKYLEIAAELERMSVDRLRAIAEGLLDITY
;
A
#
# COMPACT_ATOMS: atom_id res chain seq x y z
N SER A 1 29.55 12.87 -6.25
CA SER A 1 28.95 14.18 -6.58
C SER A 1 27.97 14.03 -7.74
N GLN A 2 27.01 14.94 -7.94
CA GLN A 2 26.04 14.87 -9.08
C GLN A 2 26.74 14.70 -10.44
N LYS A 3 27.91 15.33 -10.64
CA LYS A 3 28.67 15.20 -11.89
C LYS A 3 29.19 13.79 -12.13
N GLU A 4 29.64 13.11 -11.07
CA GLU A 4 30.14 11.74 -11.13
C GLU A 4 29.00 10.75 -11.39
N LEU A 5 27.87 10.91 -10.70
CA LEU A 5 26.69 10.08 -10.90
C LEU A 5 26.14 10.22 -12.33
N ALA A 6 26.10 11.46 -12.84
CA ALA A 6 25.65 11.72 -14.20
C ALA A 6 26.54 11.05 -15.26
N ALA A 7 27.86 11.12 -15.09
CA ALA A 7 28.81 10.50 -16.01
C ALA A 7 28.64 8.98 -16.11
N GLU A 8 28.27 8.33 -15.00
CA GLU A 8 28.14 6.88 -14.92
C GLU A 8 26.79 6.35 -15.44
N VAL A 9 25.72 7.13 -15.23
CA VAL A 9 24.41 6.88 -15.83
C VAL A 9 24.42 7.19 -17.34
N GLY A 10 25.47 7.86 -17.83
CA GLY A 10 25.55 8.31 -19.22
C GLY A 10 24.60 9.48 -19.51
N CYS A 11 24.34 10.33 -18.51
CA CYS A 11 23.50 11.51 -18.61
C CYS A 11 24.27 12.81 -18.36
N SER A 12 23.69 13.94 -18.74
CA SER A 12 24.25 15.25 -18.38
C SER A 12 23.90 15.58 -16.94
N SER A 13 24.74 16.35 -16.23
CA SER A 13 24.42 16.80 -14.86
C SER A 13 23.10 17.58 -14.80
N ARG A 14 22.76 18.29 -15.87
CA ARG A 14 21.45 18.94 -16.02
C ARG A 14 20.32 17.90 -16.04
N ARG A 15 20.43 16.84 -16.84
CA ARG A 15 19.41 15.78 -16.91
C ARG A 15 19.23 15.09 -15.56
N LEU A 16 20.32 14.89 -14.82
CA LEU A 16 20.26 14.36 -13.45
C LEU A 16 19.56 15.33 -12.49
N SER A 17 19.80 16.64 -12.60
CA SER A 17 19.06 17.63 -11.82
C SER A 17 17.57 17.62 -12.18
N ASP A 18 17.21 17.55 -13.46
CA ASP A 18 15.81 17.50 -13.91
C ASP A 18 15.07 16.27 -13.32
N TYR A 19 15.79 15.15 -13.13
CA TYR A 19 15.28 13.96 -12.43
C TYR A 19 15.04 14.23 -10.94
N GLU A 20 16.01 14.82 -10.24
CA GLU A 20 15.92 15.11 -8.81
C GLU A 20 14.81 16.12 -8.48
N TYR A 21 14.57 17.09 -9.37
CA TYR A 21 13.49 18.07 -9.23
C TYR A 21 12.13 17.56 -9.71
N GLY A 22 12.05 16.34 -10.25
CA GLY A 22 10.81 15.77 -10.79
C GLY A 22 10.30 16.46 -12.06
N GLU A 23 11.13 17.27 -12.72
CA GLU A 23 10.78 17.91 -14.01
C GLU A 23 10.72 16.90 -15.15
N ARG A 24 11.38 15.74 -14.98
CA ARG A 24 11.37 14.63 -15.93
C ARG A 24 11.30 13.28 -15.22
N PRO A 25 10.49 12.33 -15.71
CA PRO A 25 10.49 10.96 -15.20
C PRO A 25 11.83 10.25 -15.48
N ILE A 26 12.32 9.50 -14.50
CA ILE A 26 13.56 8.74 -14.60
C ILE A 26 13.28 7.40 -15.30
N PRO A 27 13.98 7.05 -16.39
CA PRO A 27 13.88 5.72 -16.99
C PRO A 27 14.36 4.63 -16.02
N LEU A 28 13.68 3.48 -15.96
CA LEU A 28 14.00 2.39 -15.03
C LEU A 28 15.46 1.94 -15.12
N ALA A 29 15.99 1.78 -16.34
CA ALA A 29 17.39 1.38 -16.54
C ALA A 29 18.38 2.41 -15.97
N GLU A 30 18.07 3.70 -16.05
CA GLU A 30 18.91 4.75 -15.43
C GLU A 30 18.79 4.72 -13.91
N LEU A 31 17.59 4.44 -13.38
CA LEU A 31 17.34 4.31 -11.95
C LEU A 31 18.07 3.10 -11.33
N GLU A 32 18.12 1.96 -12.02
CA GLU A 32 18.86 0.77 -11.58
C GLU A 32 20.36 1.04 -11.46
N VAL A 33 20.94 1.75 -12.43
CA VAL A 33 22.36 2.15 -12.40
C VAL A 33 22.63 3.10 -11.23
N MET A 34 21.75 4.08 -10.99
CA MET A 34 21.86 4.99 -9.85
C MET A 34 21.73 4.27 -8.51
N ALA A 35 20.74 3.38 -8.38
CA ALA A 35 20.49 2.59 -7.17
C ALA A 35 21.71 1.72 -6.83
N GLY A 36 22.25 1.00 -7.82
CA GLY A 36 23.45 0.18 -7.66
C GLY A 36 24.66 0.98 -7.19
N ARG A 37 24.83 2.22 -7.67
CA ARG A 37 25.92 3.10 -7.23
C ARG A 37 25.74 3.69 -5.85
N LEU A 38 24.52 4.03 -5.50
CA LEU A 38 24.17 4.56 -4.18
C LEU A 38 24.12 3.45 -3.13
N GLY A 39 24.23 2.17 -3.53
CA GLY A 39 24.11 1.02 -2.64
C GLY A 39 22.69 0.88 -2.08
N LEU A 40 21.69 1.40 -2.81
CA LEU A 40 20.31 1.40 -2.40
C LEU A 40 19.54 0.32 -3.16
N PRO A 41 18.64 -0.41 -2.49
CA PRO A 41 17.68 -1.28 -3.17
C PRO A 41 16.74 -0.43 -4.05
N LEU A 42 16.28 -0.97 -5.18
CA LEU A 42 15.41 -0.22 -6.10
C LEU A 42 14.10 0.19 -5.43
N GLU A 43 13.65 -0.62 -4.48
CA GLU A 43 12.50 -0.42 -3.61
C GLU A 43 12.61 0.89 -2.79
N HIS A 44 13.82 1.41 -2.55
CA HIS A 44 14.02 2.70 -1.88
C HIS A 44 13.45 3.88 -2.69
N PHE A 45 13.42 3.77 -4.01
CA PHE A 45 12.87 4.79 -4.91
C PHE A 45 11.39 4.59 -5.19
N LEU A 46 10.81 3.46 -4.73
CA LEU A 46 9.38 3.26 -4.75
C LEU A 46 8.79 4.05 -3.59
N ASP A 47 8.20 5.19 -3.93
CA ASP A 47 7.48 6.00 -2.97
C ASP A 47 6.24 5.23 -2.49
N GLU A 48 6.29 4.70 -1.27
CA GLU A 48 5.12 4.10 -0.62
C GLU A 48 4.27 5.16 0.08
N GLU A 49 4.79 6.34 0.43
CA GLU A 49 4.11 7.29 1.32
C GLU A 49 3.59 8.57 0.64
N GLY A 50 4.08 8.91 -0.56
CA GLY A 50 3.59 10.03 -1.35
C GLY A 50 2.37 9.69 -2.22
N SER A 51 1.91 10.70 -2.97
CA SER A 51 0.65 10.65 -3.74
C SER A 51 0.57 9.50 -4.75
N ILE A 52 1.71 9.05 -5.28
CA ILE A 52 1.82 7.93 -6.20
C ILE A 52 1.72 6.58 -5.45
N GLY A 53 2.38 6.47 -4.29
CA GLY A 53 2.30 5.29 -3.42
C GLY A 53 0.89 5.06 -2.87
N GLU A 54 0.24 6.13 -2.43
CA GLU A 54 -1.15 6.10 -2.01
C GLU A 54 -2.07 5.69 -3.16
N TRP A 55 -1.88 6.24 -4.36
CA TRP A 55 -2.63 5.84 -5.54
C TRP A 55 -2.47 4.34 -5.86
N HIS A 56 -1.25 3.81 -5.80
CA HIS A 56 -0.99 2.38 -5.98
C HIS A 56 -1.62 1.51 -4.89
N ARG A 57 -1.60 1.96 -3.62
CA ARG A 57 -2.30 1.27 -2.52
C ARG A 57 -3.80 1.21 -2.80
N GLN A 58 -4.40 2.34 -3.16
CA GLN A 58 -5.83 2.41 -3.44
C GLN A 58 -6.22 1.56 -4.63
N GLN A 59 -5.41 1.53 -5.69
CA GLN A 59 -5.63 0.65 -6.84
C GLN A 59 -5.62 -0.84 -6.42
N ARG A 60 -4.68 -1.27 -5.57
CA ARG A 60 -4.64 -2.65 -5.07
C ARG A 60 -5.84 -3.00 -4.20
N ILE A 61 -6.24 -2.11 -3.30
CA ILE A 61 -7.43 -2.31 -2.45
C ILE A 61 -8.68 -2.42 -3.33
N TRP A 62 -8.80 -1.53 -4.32
CA TRP A 62 -9.91 -1.55 -5.26
C TRP A 62 -9.97 -2.84 -6.08
N GLN A 63 -8.83 -3.32 -6.58
CA GLN A 63 -8.77 -4.61 -7.29
C GLN A 63 -9.25 -5.77 -6.41
N ARG A 64 -8.77 -5.85 -5.17
CA ARG A 64 -9.24 -6.88 -4.21
C ARG A 64 -10.72 -6.75 -3.89
N PHE A 65 -11.25 -5.53 -3.81
CA PHE A 65 -12.67 -5.31 -3.61
C PHE A 65 -13.49 -5.84 -4.80
N LEU A 66 -13.05 -5.63 -6.03
CA LEU A 66 -13.71 -6.15 -7.24
C LEU A 66 -13.66 -7.68 -7.34
N GLU A 67 -12.69 -8.35 -6.71
CA GLU A 67 -12.61 -9.80 -6.62
C GLU A 67 -13.64 -10.42 -5.65
N LEU A 68 -14.24 -9.61 -4.77
CA LEU A 68 -15.28 -10.09 -3.85
C LEU A 68 -16.55 -10.50 -4.61
N PRO A 69 -17.33 -11.47 -4.12
CA PRO A 69 -18.64 -11.78 -4.70
C PRO A 69 -19.57 -10.54 -4.74
N PRO A 70 -20.44 -10.38 -5.76
CA PRO A 70 -21.29 -9.18 -5.90
C PRO A 70 -22.14 -8.88 -4.66
N GLU A 71 -22.68 -9.91 -4.03
CA GLU A 71 -23.49 -9.79 -2.80
C GLU A 71 -22.71 -9.18 -1.63
N ILE A 72 -21.41 -9.50 -1.52
CA ILE A 72 -20.53 -8.95 -0.49
C ILE A 72 -20.14 -7.52 -0.82
N GLN A 73 -19.86 -7.21 -2.09
CA GLN A 73 -19.61 -5.83 -2.52
C GLN A 73 -20.81 -4.94 -2.15
N GLU A 74 -22.03 -5.36 -2.50
CA GLU A 74 -23.27 -4.66 -2.15
C GLU A 74 -23.46 -4.51 -0.64
N PHE A 75 -23.10 -5.53 0.14
CA PHE A 75 -23.16 -5.47 1.59
C PHE A 75 -22.19 -4.41 2.15
N VAL A 76 -20.94 -4.40 1.69
CA VAL A 76 -19.89 -3.51 2.22
C VAL A 76 -20.15 -2.04 1.89
N VAL A 77 -20.69 -1.72 0.71
CA VAL A 77 -20.91 -0.31 0.30
C VAL A 77 -22.07 0.38 0.99
N ARG A 78 -22.95 -0.35 1.70
CA ARG A 78 -24.10 0.25 2.40
C ARG A 78 -23.62 0.97 3.68
N PRO A 79 -23.83 2.28 3.84
CA PRO A 79 -23.38 3.01 5.04
C PRO A 79 -23.96 2.45 6.35
N ALA A 80 -25.19 1.93 6.31
CA ALA A 80 -25.82 1.28 7.46
C ALA A 80 -25.07 0.02 7.93
N ASN A 81 -24.25 -0.59 7.07
CA ASN A 81 -23.54 -1.81 7.38
C ASN A 81 -22.19 -1.59 8.07
N ILE A 82 -21.73 -0.34 8.20
CA ILE A 82 -20.39 -0.03 8.76
C ILE A 82 -20.18 -0.64 10.15
N LYS A 83 -21.21 -0.60 11.01
CA LYS A 83 -21.14 -1.16 12.37
C LYS A 83 -20.93 -2.67 12.39
N TYR A 84 -21.46 -3.40 11.40
CA TYR A 84 -21.23 -4.84 11.29
C TYR A 84 -19.77 -5.13 10.89
N LEU A 85 -19.20 -4.31 10.01
CA LEU A 85 -17.81 -4.43 9.59
C LEU A 85 -16.84 -4.07 10.73
N GLU A 86 -17.16 -3.04 11.52
CA GLU A 86 -16.40 -2.69 12.73
C GLU A 86 -16.35 -3.85 13.73
N ILE A 87 -17.49 -4.48 14.00
CA ILE A 87 -17.55 -5.67 14.87
C ILE A 87 -16.73 -6.82 14.29
N ALA A 88 -16.87 -7.10 12.98
CA ALA A 88 -16.09 -8.16 12.34
C ALA A 88 -14.57 -7.93 12.47
N ALA A 89 -14.13 -6.68 12.31
CA ALA A 89 -12.73 -6.29 12.50
C ALA A 89 -12.29 -6.36 13.98
N GLU A 90 -13.18 -6.07 14.93
CA GLU A 90 -12.88 -6.26 16.35
C GLU A 90 -12.71 -7.74 16.68
N LEU A 91 -13.61 -8.60 16.18
CA LEU A 91 -13.56 -10.05 16.39
C LEU A 91 -12.27 -10.68 15.83
N GLU A 92 -11.80 -10.25 14.66
CA GLU A 92 -10.55 -10.74 14.06
C GLU A 92 -9.31 -10.46 14.93
N ARG A 93 -9.32 -9.34 15.66
CA ARG A 93 -8.22 -8.94 16.55
C ARG A 93 -8.28 -9.56 17.94
N MET A 94 -9.38 -10.22 18.28
CA MET A 94 -9.58 -10.78 19.62
C MET A 94 -8.86 -12.11 19.81
N SER A 95 -8.42 -12.38 21.04
CA SER A 95 -7.91 -13.70 21.38
C SER A 95 -9.03 -14.75 21.35
N VAL A 96 -8.66 -15.98 20.99
CA VAL A 96 -9.59 -17.12 20.93
C VAL A 96 -10.35 -17.32 22.25
N ASP A 97 -9.68 -17.06 23.39
CA ASP A 97 -10.30 -17.19 24.71
C ASP A 97 -11.39 -16.14 24.95
N ARG A 98 -11.19 -14.90 24.50
CA ARG A 98 -12.19 -13.83 24.62
C ARG A 98 -13.39 -14.08 23.70
N LEU A 99 -13.14 -14.60 22.50
CA LEU A 99 -14.19 -15.06 21.58
C LEU A 99 -15.04 -16.18 22.19
N ARG A 100 -14.40 -17.18 22.81
CA ARG A 100 -15.09 -18.28 23.48
C ARG A 100 -15.95 -17.80 24.65
N ALA A 101 -15.43 -16.90 25.48
CA ALA A 101 -16.17 -16.33 26.60
C ALA A 101 -17.42 -15.55 26.17
N ILE A 102 -17.35 -14.80 25.06
CA ILE A 102 -18.53 -14.13 24.49
C ILE A 102 -19.54 -15.16 23.98
N ALA A 103 -19.10 -16.21 23.27
CA ALA A 103 -19.99 -17.24 22.76
C ALA A 103 -20.71 -18.01 23.88
N GLU A 104 -20.00 -18.34 24.96
CA GLU A 104 -20.57 -18.97 26.16
C GLU A 104 -21.59 -18.06 26.84
N GLY A 105 -21.27 -16.77 27.02
CA GLY A 105 -22.21 -15.80 27.59
C GLY A 105 -23.47 -15.57 26.75
N LEU A 106 -23.40 -15.72 25.42
CA LEU A 106 -24.57 -15.65 24.53
C LEU A 106 -25.46 -16.90 24.63
N LEU A 107 -24.89 -18.07 24.92
CA LEU A 107 -25.65 -19.31 25.17
C LEU A 107 -26.41 -19.24 26.51
N ASP A 108 -25.81 -18.63 27.53
CA ASP A 108 -26.43 -18.50 28.86
C ASP A 108 -27.64 -17.54 28.88
N ILE A 109 -27.68 -16.53 28.00
CA ILE A 109 -28.84 -15.61 27.89
C ILE A 109 -29.94 -16.15 26.96
N THR A 110 -29.66 -17.21 26.20
CA THR A 110 -30.64 -17.83 25.29
C THR A 110 -31.30 -19.07 25.87
N TYR A 111 -30.91 -19.49 27.08
CA TYR A 111 -31.49 -20.62 27.83
C TYR A 111 -32.08 -20.22 29.18
#